data_AF-A0A7S2A927-F1
#
_entry.id   AF-A0A7S2A927-F1
#
_cell.length_a   1.000
_cell.length_b   1.000
_cell.length_c   1.000
_cell.angle_alpha   90.00
_cell.angle_beta   90.00
_cell.angle_gamma   90.00
#
_symmetry.space_group_name_H-M   'P 1'
#
loop_
_entity.id
_entity.type
_entity.pdbx_description
1 polymer ?
#
loop_
_entity_poly.entity_id
_entity_poly.type
_entity_poly.pdbx_seq_one_letter_code
_entity_poly.pdbx_strand_id
1 'polypeptide(L)'
;GGGGGGDWRRTAMTAYHRLDAVARDYVRSHSDLAMSHVAAYRKGYKRAAMDVSALVENAGVEPIIHDDVTTDMCSRVCAAVSGICAAFVGYVAAHHRGGVRWVDGSEERVLEPLSDRAVCEAMLVSYLMSYALVFTVMEPLRAGIKAVYVCFAQHPTSLSQAFPLIFHRLTRISQSNAA
;
A
#
# COMPACT_ATOMS: atom_id res chain seq x y z
N GLY A 1 10.37 -36.73 43.98
CA GLY A 1 10.90 -35.94 42.86
C GLY A 1 9.74 -35.48 42.01
N GLY A 2 9.48 -34.18 41.95
CA GLY A 2 8.39 -33.62 41.14
C GLY A 2 8.48 -32.11 41.18
N GLY A 3 9.02 -31.49 40.13
CA GLY A 3 9.24 -30.04 40.13
C GLY A 3 9.80 -29.44 38.83
N GLY A 4 9.58 -30.05 37.66
CA GLY A 4 10.15 -29.56 36.39
C GLY A 4 9.15 -28.95 35.39
N GLY A 5 7.84 -29.05 35.62
CA GLY A 5 6.84 -28.76 34.58
C GLY A 5 6.39 -27.30 34.43
N GLY A 6 6.66 -26.43 35.41
CA GLY A 6 6.13 -25.06 35.44
C GLY A 6 7.10 -23.97 34.97
N ASP A 7 8.40 -24.27 34.94
CA ASP A 7 9.45 -23.27 34.76
C ASP A 7 9.57 -22.84 33.28
N TRP A 8 9.46 -23.81 32.36
CA TRP A 8 9.54 -23.55 30.92
C TRP A 8 8.42 -22.63 30.41
N ARG A 9 7.22 -22.70 31.01
CA ARG A 9 6.07 -21.82 30.68
C ARG A 9 6.34 -20.38 31.11
N ARG A 10 6.96 -20.18 32.28
CA ARG A 10 7.31 -18.84 32.77
C ARG A 10 8.42 -18.23 31.93
N THR A 11 9.46 -19.00 31.58
CA THR A 11 10.51 -18.52 30.66
C THR A 11 9.97 -18.21 29.27
N ALA A 12 9.07 -19.05 28.73
CA ALA A 12 8.43 -18.79 27.43
C ALA A 12 7.57 -17.54 27.44
N MET A 13 6.78 -17.32 28.50
CA MET A 13 5.95 -16.12 28.66
C MET A 13 6.80 -14.85 28.81
N THR A 14 7.92 -14.94 29.53
CA THR A 14 8.87 -13.82 29.66
C THR A 14 9.59 -13.52 28.32
N ALA A 15 9.95 -14.56 27.57
CA ALA A 15 10.53 -14.42 26.24
C ALA A 15 9.52 -13.81 25.26
N TYR A 16 8.25 -14.22 25.31
CA TYR A 16 7.18 -13.66 24.50
C TYR A 16 6.98 -12.16 24.79
N HIS A 17 6.91 -11.76 26.06
CA HIS A 17 6.82 -10.33 26.41
C HIS A 17 8.03 -9.52 25.98
N ARG A 18 9.24 -10.10 26.02
CA ARG A 18 10.45 -9.44 25.51
C ARG A 18 10.42 -9.29 24.00
N LEU A 19 10.01 -10.33 23.28
CA LEU A 19 9.87 -10.29 21.81
C LEU A 19 8.80 -9.29 21.39
N ASP A 20 7.67 -9.26 22.08
CA ASP A 20 6.60 -8.29 21.85
C ASP A 20 7.05 -6.86 22.14
N ALA A 21 7.80 -6.63 23.21
CA ALA A 21 8.38 -5.32 23.50
C ALA A 21 9.38 -4.86 22.43
N VAL A 22 10.25 -5.77 21.97
CA VAL A 22 11.22 -5.48 20.89
C VAL A 22 10.51 -5.25 19.56
N ALA A 23 9.48 -6.03 19.25
CA ALA A 23 8.67 -5.85 18.05
C ALA A 23 7.96 -4.49 18.06
N ARG A 24 7.36 -4.10 19.19
CA ARG A 24 6.74 -2.78 19.34
C ARG A 24 7.75 -1.64 19.21
N ASP A 25 8.92 -1.77 19.81
CA ASP A 25 9.99 -0.75 19.67
C ASP A 25 10.52 -0.68 18.23
N TYR A 26 10.61 -1.82 17.54
CA TYR A 26 10.98 -1.89 16.13
C TYR A 26 9.94 -1.20 15.23
N VAL A 27 8.64 -1.51 15.41
CA VAL A 27 7.54 -0.89 14.67
C VAL A 27 7.50 0.62 14.92
N ARG A 28 7.68 1.07 16.16
CA ARG A 28 7.76 2.50 16.51
C ARG A 28 8.96 3.20 15.86
N SER A 29 10.09 2.52 15.77
CA SER A 29 11.30 3.09 15.17
C SER A 29 11.32 3.09 13.63
N HIS A 30 10.43 2.32 12.98
CA HIS A 30 10.37 2.15 11.52
C HIS A 30 8.97 2.46 10.93
N SER A 31 8.21 3.36 11.56
CA SER A 31 6.91 3.77 11.01
C SER A 31 7.08 4.68 9.79
N ASP A 32 6.43 4.35 8.68
CA ASP A 32 6.38 5.19 7.46
C ASP A 32 5.86 6.61 7.73
N LEU A 33 5.05 6.79 8.77
CA LEU A 33 4.51 8.08 9.17
C LEU A 33 5.63 9.04 9.62
N ALA A 34 6.77 8.51 10.10
CA ALA A 34 7.94 9.26 10.49
C ALA A 34 8.52 10.10 9.36
N MET A 35 8.41 9.64 8.09
CA MET A 35 8.94 10.35 6.93
C MET A 35 8.31 11.74 6.76
N SER A 36 7.04 11.92 7.13
CA SER A 36 6.37 13.23 7.10
C SER A 36 7.00 14.22 8.09
N HIS A 37 7.36 13.77 9.29
CA HIS A 37 8.05 14.58 10.30
C HIS A 37 9.51 14.88 9.91
N VAL A 38 10.19 13.94 9.26
CA VAL A 38 11.53 14.18 8.70
C VAL A 38 11.47 15.26 7.64
N ALA A 39 10.50 15.19 6.73
CA ALA A 39 10.31 16.18 5.67
C ALA A 39 9.91 17.56 6.23
N ALA A 40 9.02 17.62 7.22
CA ALA A 40 8.52 18.88 7.79
C ALA A 40 9.51 19.57 8.74
N TYR A 41 10.21 18.82 9.60
CA TYR A 41 11.02 19.37 10.69
C TYR A 41 12.53 19.15 10.55
N ARG A 42 12.99 18.50 9.46
CA ARG A 42 14.40 18.17 9.20
C ARG A 42 15.11 17.47 10.38
N LYS A 43 14.37 16.66 11.14
CA LYS A 43 14.90 15.85 12.25
C LYS A 43 15.39 14.49 11.76
N GLY A 44 16.30 13.85 12.49
CA GLY A 44 16.73 12.47 12.18
C GLY A 44 15.59 11.46 12.29
N TYR A 45 15.55 10.47 11.38
CA TYR A 45 14.45 9.52 11.21
C TYR A 45 14.03 8.83 12.51
N LYS A 46 14.98 8.32 13.31
CA LYS A 46 14.69 7.65 14.59
C LYS A 46 13.98 8.56 15.59
N ARG A 47 14.34 9.85 15.63
CA ARG A 47 13.70 10.84 16.52
C ARG A 47 12.33 11.24 16.00
N ALA A 48 12.19 11.41 14.69
CA ALA A 48 10.90 11.66 14.03
C ALA A 48 9.92 10.49 14.24
N ALA A 49 10.40 9.25 14.18
CA ALA A 49 9.58 8.07 14.38
C ALA A 49 9.06 7.97 15.81
N MET A 50 9.91 8.20 16.82
CA MET A 50 9.48 8.25 18.22
C MET A 50 8.49 9.40 18.50
N ASP A 51 8.74 10.60 17.95
CA ASP A 51 7.84 11.75 18.10
C ASP A 51 6.46 11.45 17.49
N VAL A 52 6.42 10.84 16.29
CA VAL A 52 5.17 10.48 15.60
C VAL A 52 4.44 9.35 16.31
N SER A 53 5.13 8.29 16.73
CA SER A 53 4.51 7.19 17.47
C SER A 53 3.89 7.67 18.78
N ALA A 54 4.57 8.55 19.54
CA ALA A 54 4.00 9.13 20.75
C ALA A 54 2.77 10.01 20.44
N LEU A 55 2.80 10.77 19.33
CA LEU A 55 1.68 11.61 18.91
C LEU A 55 0.45 10.77 18.49
N VAL A 56 0.67 9.69 17.73
CA VAL A 56 -0.39 8.78 17.28
C VAL A 56 -1.04 8.05 18.45
N GLU A 57 -0.23 7.59 19.41
CA GLU A 57 -0.71 6.95 20.64
C GLU A 57 -1.53 7.93 21.51
N ASN A 58 -1.05 9.15 21.70
CA ASN A 58 -1.73 10.18 22.49
C ASN A 58 -3.03 10.68 21.81
N ALA A 59 -3.10 10.65 20.48
CA ALA A 59 -4.26 11.09 19.72
C ALA A 59 -5.29 9.96 19.47
N GLY A 60 -4.98 8.71 19.84
CA GLY A 60 -5.87 7.55 19.62
C GLY A 60 -6.10 7.22 18.13
N VAL A 61 -5.14 7.54 17.27
CA VAL A 61 -5.25 7.37 15.80
C VAL A 61 -4.66 6.02 15.34
N GLU A 62 -3.96 5.30 16.22
CA GLU A 62 -3.38 3.97 15.98
C GLU A 62 -4.39 2.97 15.34
N PRO A 63 -5.64 2.83 15.83
CA PRO A 63 -6.60 1.93 15.20
C PRO A 63 -7.11 2.44 13.85
N ILE A 64 -7.13 3.75 13.60
CA ILE A 64 -7.51 4.33 12.29
C ILE A 64 -6.45 4.02 11.24
N ILE A 65 -5.17 4.07 11.62
CA ILE A 65 -4.04 3.74 10.75
C ILE A 65 -4.00 2.23 10.49
N HIS A 66 -4.29 1.41 11.49
CA HIS A 66 -4.33 -0.05 11.33
C HIS A 66 -5.54 -0.52 10.50
N ASP A 67 -6.65 0.21 10.54
CA ASP A 67 -7.84 -0.02 9.70
C ASP A 67 -7.72 0.62 8.30
N ASP A 68 -6.56 1.18 7.93
CA ASP A 68 -6.36 1.78 6.63
C ASP A 68 -6.29 0.72 5.51
N VAL A 69 -7.46 0.34 5.00
CA VAL A 69 -7.63 -0.60 3.88
C VAL A 69 -7.15 0.01 2.55
N THR A 70 -6.67 1.25 2.51
CA THR A 70 -6.28 1.92 1.24
C THR A 70 -5.15 1.19 0.53
N THR A 71 -4.20 0.58 1.25
CA THR A 71 -3.10 -0.17 0.64
C THR A 71 -3.60 -1.44 -0.05
N ASP A 72 -4.51 -2.17 0.58
CA ASP A 72 -5.13 -3.38 0.03
C ASP A 72 -6.12 -3.05 -1.09
N MET A 73 -6.95 -2.01 -0.93
CA MET A 73 -7.83 -1.55 -1.99
C MET A 73 -7.03 -1.07 -3.20
N CYS A 74 -5.97 -0.32 -2.97
CA CYS A 74 -5.10 0.17 -4.04
C CYS A 74 -4.44 -0.98 -4.79
N SER A 75 -3.91 -1.99 -4.10
CA SER A 75 -3.28 -3.15 -4.77
C SER A 75 -4.27 -3.90 -5.66
N ARG A 76 -5.50 -4.11 -5.18
CA ARG A 76 -6.58 -4.78 -5.91
C ARG A 76 -7.05 -3.97 -7.11
N VAL A 77 -7.19 -2.66 -6.97
CA VAL A 77 -7.54 -1.75 -8.08
C VAL A 77 -6.42 -1.72 -9.11
N CYS A 78 -5.15 -1.63 -8.70
CA CYS A 78 -4.01 -1.69 -9.61
C CYS A 78 -4.00 -3.00 -10.40
N ALA A 79 -4.22 -4.14 -9.72
CA ALA A 79 -4.26 -5.45 -10.36
C ALA A 79 -5.42 -5.55 -11.36
N ALA A 80 -6.61 -5.06 -11.00
CA ALA A 80 -7.79 -5.09 -11.88
C ALA A 80 -7.59 -4.25 -13.15
N VAL A 81 -7.13 -3.00 -13.00
CA VAL A 81 -6.87 -2.09 -14.13
C VAL A 81 -5.78 -2.64 -15.04
N SER A 82 -4.68 -3.13 -14.47
CA SER A 82 -3.56 -3.71 -15.24
C SER A 82 -3.99 -4.99 -15.97
N GLY A 83 -4.84 -5.80 -15.36
CA GLY A 83 -5.44 -6.97 -15.97
C GLY A 83 -6.33 -6.62 -17.17
N ILE A 84 -7.14 -5.57 -17.07
CA ILE A 84 -7.97 -5.07 -18.19
C ILE A 84 -7.08 -4.58 -19.33
N CYS A 85 -6.02 -3.82 -19.04
CA CYS A 85 -5.06 -3.37 -20.04
C CYS A 85 -4.36 -4.54 -20.74
N ALA A 86 -3.90 -5.55 -19.99
CA ALA A 86 -3.27 -6.74 -20.55
C ALA A 86 -4.24 -7.57 -21.39
N ALA A 87 -5.50 -7.70 -20.97
CA ALA A 87 -6.55 -8.36 -21.74
C ALA A 87 -6.86 -7.62 -23.05
N PHE A 88 -6.87 -6.29 -23.03
CA PHE A 88 -7.03 -5.47 -24.24
C PHE A 88 -5.86 -5.66 -25.21
N VAL A 89 -4.62 -5.62 -24.73
CA VAL A 89 -3.43 -5.88 -25.54
C VAL A 89 -3.46 -7.30 -26.12
N GLY A 90 -3.85 -8.30 -25.32
CA GLY A 90 -4.02 -9.68 -25.78
C GLY A 90 -5.10 -9.82 -26.85
N TYR A 91 -6.25 -9.15 -26.68
CA TYR A 91 -7.32 -9.11 -27.67
C TYR A 91 -6.86 -8.49 -28.99
N VAL A 92 -6.18 -7.34 -28.93
CA VAL A 92 -5.63 -6.67 -30.12
C VAL A 92 -4.60 -7.57 -30.81
N ALA A 93 -3.68 -8.16 -30.06
CA ALA A 93 -2.68 -9.09 -30.61
C ALA A 93 -3.32 -10.34 -31.25
N ALA A 94 -4.38 -10.89 -30.66
CA ALA A 94 -5.14 -12.00 -31.20
C ALA A 94 -5.93 -11.62 -32.47
N HIS A 95 -6.51 -10.41 -32.52
CA HIS A 95 -7.22 -9.93 -33.70
C HIS A 95 -6.27 -9.66 -34.88
N HIS A 96 -5.06 -9.13 -34.61
CA HIS A 96 -4.04 -8.95 -35.64
C HIS A 96 -3.46 -10.27 -36.18
N ARG A 97 -3.56 -11.38 -35.43
CA ARG A 97 -3.24 -12.73 -35.93
C ARG A 97 -4.26 -13.26 -36.94
N GLY A 98 -5.53 -12.88 -36.80
CA GLY A 98 -6.62 -13.35 -37.67
C GLY A 98 -6.84 -12.54 -38.95
N GLY A 99 -6.09 -11.46 -39.16
CA GLY A 99 -6.22 -10.59 -40.32
C GLY A 99 -5.57 -11.18 -41.57
N VAL A 100 -6.29 -12.02 -42.29
CA VAL A 100 -5.97 -12.34 -43.70
C VAL A 100 -6.12 -11.05 -44.51
N ARG A 101 -5.00 -10.41 -44.86
CA ARG A 101 -4.98 -9.31 -45.81
C ARG A 101 -4.95 -9.92 -47.22
N TRP A 102 -6.07 -9.88 -47.91
CA TRP A 102 -6.09 -10.08 -49.36
C TRP A 102 -5.23 -8.98 -49.99
N VAL A 103 -4.05 -9.36 -50.47
CA VAL A 103 -3.21 -8.50 -51.32
C VAL A 103 -3.59 -8.85 -52.74
N ASP A 104 -4.23 -7.92 -53.43
CA ASP A 104 -4.44 -8.00 -54.87
C ASP A 104 -3.07 -8.06 -55.57
N GLY A 105 -2.69 -9.28 -55.97
CA GLY A 105 -2.01 -9.53 -57.23
C GLY A 105 -0.49 -9.37 -57.35
N SER A 106 0.29 -8.98 -56.33
CA SER A 106 1.76 -9.04 -56.46
C SER A 106 2.51 -9.06 -55.13
N GLU A 107 3.42 -10.03 -55.00
CA GLU A 107 4.22 -10.37 -53.81
C GLU A 107 3.42 -10.69 -52.53
N GLU A 108 3.16 -11.98 -52.33
CA GLU A 108 2.67 -12.56 -51.08
C GLU A 108 3.74 -12.40 -49.97
N ARG A 109 3.75 -11.25 -49.29
CA ARG A 109 4.39 -11.15 -47.97
C ARG A 109 3.48 -11.83 -46.97
N VAL A 110 3.65 -13.14 -46.81
CA VAL A 110 3.12 -13.90 -45.68
C VAL A 110 3.60 -13.22 -44.41
N LEU A 111 2.71 -12.49 -43.74
CA LEU A 111 3.01 -11.97 -42.40
C LEU A 111 3.10 -13.21 -41.51
N GLU A 112 4.31 -13.58 -41.09
CA GLU A 112 4.50 -14.76 -40.24
C GLU A 112 3.56 -14.67 -39.03
N PRO A 113 2.78 -15.73 -38.74
CA PRO A 113 1.88 -15.73 -37.60
C PRO A 113 2.71 -15.46 -36.34
N LEU A 114 2.36 -14.40 -35.59
CA LEU A 114 3.04 -14.08 -34.34
C LEU A 114 3.09 -15.32 -33.46
N SER A 115 4.28 -15.74 -33.03
CA SER A 115 4.46 -16.88 -32.12
C SER A 115 3.66 -16.70 -30.83
N ASP A 116 3.02 -17.78 -30.33
CA ASP A 116 2.28 -17.80 -29.04
C ASP A 116 3.12 -17.29 -27.87
N ARG A 117 4.41 -17.60 -27.92
CA ARG A 117 5.37 -17.11 -26.95
C ARG A 117 5.49 -15.58 -26.97
N ALA A 118 5.54 -14.97 -28.15
CA ALA A 118 5.69 -13.52 -28.29
C ALA A 118 4.44 -12.77 -27.79
N VAL A 119 3.25 -13.34 -27.98
CA VAL A 119 2.01 -12.74 -27.46
C VAL A 119 1.94 -12.86 -25.94
N CYS A 120 2.31 -14.01 -25.37
CA CYS A 120 2.40 -14.17 -23.91
C CYS A 120 3.43 -13.21 -23.29
N GLU A 121 4.60 -13.05 -23.92
CA GLU A 121 5.64 -12.11 -23.47
C GLU A 121 5.13 -10.66 -23.53
N ALA A 122 4.45 -10.25 -24.61
CA ALA A 122 3.86 -8.92 -24.73
C ALA A 122 2.74 -8.65 -23.71
N MET A 123 1.89 -9.64 -23.43
CA MET A 123 0.85 -9.54 -22.39
C MET A 123 1.45 -9.43 -20.99
N LEU A 124 2.51 -10.17 -20.70
CA LEU A 124 3.19 -10.11 -19.41
C LEU A 124 3.89 -8.75 -19.21
N VAL A 125 4.61 -8.26 -20.22
CA VAL A 125 5.30 -6.97 -20.16
C VAL A 125 4.30 -5.82 -20.03
N SER A 126 3.20 -5.85 -20.78
CA SER A 126 2.15 -4.83 -20.66
C SER A 126 1.45 -4.86 -19.30
N TYR A 127 1.22 -6.05 -18.72
CA TYR A 127 0.72 -6.17 -17.34
C TYR A 127 1.70 -5.57 -16.33
N LEU A 128 2.98 -5.90 -16.39
CA LEU A 128 3.98 -5.40 -15.44
C LEU A 128 4.17 -3.88 -15.56
N MET A 129 4.20 -3.35 -16.78
CA MET A 129 4.33 -1.90 -17.02
C MET A 129 3.09 -1.13 -16.56
N SER A 130 1.89 -1.61 -16.89
CA SER A 130 0.65 -0.97 -16.43
C SER A 130 0.53 -1.03 -14.90
N TYR A 131 0.89 -2.16 -14.28
CA TYR A 131 0.90 -2.30 -12.83
C TYR A 131 1.86 -1.31 -12.16
N ALA A 132 3.10 -1.21 -12.66
CA ALA A 132 4.09 -0.27 -12.14
C ALA A 132 3.63 1.20 -12.28
N LEU A 133 3.03 1.56 -13.42
CA LEU A 133 2.52 2.92 -13.64
C LEU A 133 1.35 3.26 -12.72
N VAL A 134 0.36 2.37 -12.60
CA VAL A 134 -0.79 2.64 -11.71
C VAL A 134 -0.34 2.65 -10.25
N PHE A 135 0.59 1.78 -9.86
CA PHE A 135 1.13 1.76 -8.50
C PHE A 135 1.87 3.06 -8.15
N THR A 136 2.74 3.55 -9.04
CA THR A 136 3.47 4.82 -8.85
C THR A 136 2.54 6.03 -8.78
N VAL A 137 1.47 6.07 -9.58
CA VAL A 137 0.45 7.13 -9.50
C VAL A 137 -0.30 7.13 -8.17
N MET A 138 -0.43 5.97 -7.53
CA MET A 138 -1.14 5.83 -6.25
C MET A 138 -0.28 6.15 -5.03
N GLU A 139 1.05 6.18 -5.15
CA GLU A 139 1.95 6.52 -4.04
C GLU A 139 1.71 7.93 -3.48
N PRO A 140 1.59 9.01 -4.29
CA PRO A 140 1.24 10.34 -3.80
C PRO A 140 -0.11 10.38 -3.08
N LEU A 141 -1.08 9.59 -3.54
CA LEU A 141 -2.40 9.50 -2.91
C LEU A 141 -2.30 8.88 -1.52
N ARG A 142 -1.53 7.80 -1.37
CA ARG A 142 -1.25 7.20 -0.05
C ARG A 142 -0.48 8.17 0.87
N ALA A 143 0.50 8.88 0.34
CA ALA A 143 1.26 9.88 1.10
C ALA A 143 0.35 11.03 1.58
N GLY A 144 -0.59 11.47 0.74
CA GLY A 144 -1.57 12.49 1.09
C GLY A 144 -2.51 12.06 2.22
N ILE A 145 -3.00 10.83 2.18
CA ILE A 145 -3.83 10.25 3.26
C ILE A 145 -3.05 10.19 4.57
N LYS A 146 -1.81 9.68 4.55
CA LYS A 146 -0.90 9.68 5.71
C LYS A 146 -0.70 11.10 6.27
N ALA A 147 -0.50 12.10 5.41
CA ALA A 147 -0.34 13.49 5.83
C ALA A 147 -1.60 14.05 6.51
N VAL A 148 -2.81 13.70 6.03
CA VAL A 148 -4.07 14.09 6.67
C VAL A 148 -4.18 13.51 8.08
N TYR A 149 -3.79 12.25 8.29
CA TYR A 149 -3.77 11.65 9.63
C TYR A 149 -2.80 12.36 10.58
N VAL A 150 -1.61 12.72 10.10
CA VAL A 150 -0.64 13.48 10.90
C VAL A 150 -1.17 14.87 11.23
N CYS A 151 -1.79 15.56 10.28
CA CYS A 151 -2.43 16.86 10.51
C CYS A 151 -3.58 16.77 11.52
N PHE A 152 -4.40 15.71 11.47
CA PHE A 152 -5.44 15.45 12.46
C PHE A 152 -4.87 15.31 13.87
N ALA A 153 -3.75 14.60 14.01
CA ALA A 153 -3.09 14.39 15.31
C ALA A 153 -2.37 15.64 15.84
N GLN A 154 -1.74 16.45 14.98
CA GLN A 154 -0.97 17.64 15.39
C GLN A 154 -1.85 18.87 15.64
N HIS A 155 -2.74 19.19 14.71
CA HIS A 155 -3.50 20.45 14.69
C HIS A 155 -4.94 20.20 14.21
N PRO A 156 -5.80 19.62 15.07
CA PRO A 156 -7.18 19.26 14.69
C PRO A 156 -8.03 20.47 14.29
N THR A 157 -7.73 21.66 14.83
CA THR A 157 -8.40 22.92 14.49
C THR A 157 -8.13 23.38 13.07
N SER A 158 -6.91 23.15 12.54
CA SER A 158 -6.58 23.48 11.16
C SER A 158 -7.29 22.55 10.18
N LEU A 159 -7.41 21.26 10.52
CA LEU A 159 -8.14 20.29 9.69
C LEU A 159 -9.66 20.52 9.72
N SER A 160 -10.23 20.89 10.86
CA SER A 160 -11.67 21.16 10.97
C SER A 160 -12.10 22.41 10.18
N GLN A 161 -11.21 23.39 10.03
CA GLN A 161 -11.43 24.57 9.19
C GLN A 161 -11.27 24.27 7.69
N ALA A 162 -10.28 23.46 7.31
CA ALA A 162 -10.01 23.15 5.91
C ALA A 162 -10.97 22.08 5.33
N PHE A 163 -11.28 21.03 6.10
CA PHE A 163 -12.10 19.88 5.67
C PHE A 163 -13.03 19.40 6.81
N PRO A 164 -14.10 20.14 7.13
CA PRO A 164 -14.96 19.83 8.28
C PRO A 164 -15.63 18.45 8.17
N LEU A 165 -15.95 18.02 6.95
CA LEU A 165 -16.63 16.74 6.70
C LEU A 165 -15.72 15.53 6.93
N ILE A 166 -14.43 15.66 6.60
CA ILE A 166 -13.41 14.64 6.87
C ILE A 166 -13.11 14.60 8.37
N PHE A 167 -12.94 15.77 9.00
CA PHE A 167 -12.70 15.88 10.44
C PHE A 167 -13.80 15.22 11.28
N HIS A 168 -15.07 15.43 10.93
CA HIS A 168 -16.19 14.81 11.63
C HIS A 168 -16.20 13.28 11.48
N ARG A 169 -15.87 12.75 10.29
CA ARG A 169 -15.75 11.30 10.08
C ARG A 169 -14.61 10.69 10.89
N LEU A 170 -13.42 11.30 10.84
CA LEU A 170 -12.25 10.82 11.58
C LEU A 170 -12.48 10.84 13.09
N THR A 171 -13.10 11.92 13.61
CA THR A 171 -13.47 12.03 15.03
C THR A 171 -14.47 10.95 15.45
N ARG A 172 -15.45 10.61 14.60
CA ARG A 172 -16.41 9.55 14.92
C ARG A 172 -15.76 8.17 14.96
N ILE A 173 -14.84 7.88 14.03
CA ILE A 173 -14.10 6.61 13.97
C ILE A 173 -13.13 6.50 15.16
N SER A 174 -12.45 7.59 15.55
CA SER A 174 -11.60 7.57 16.74
C SER A 174 -12.39 7.30 18.01
N GLN A 175 -13.57 7.90 18.14
CA GLN A 175 -14.47 7.69 19.29
C GLN A 175 -15.03 6.26 19.35
N SER A 176 -15.40 5.66 18.20
CA SER A 176 -15.90 4.27 18.18
C SER A 176 -14.82 3.26 18.53
N ASN A 177 -13.56 3.57 18.26
CA ASN A 177 -12.44 2.67 18.49
C ASN A 177 -11.78 2.85 19.88
N ALA A 178 -12.13 3.93 20.61
CA ALA A 178 -11.66 4.21 21.96
C ALA A 178 -12.61 3.69 23.07
N ALA A 179 -13.79 3.19 22.69
CA ALA A 179 -14.79 2.58 23.57
C ALA A 179 -14.68 1.05 23.57
#